data_AF-A0A2M8D6B6-F1
#
_entry.id   AF-A0A2M8D6B6-F1
#
_cell.length_a   1.000
_cell.length_b   1.000
_cell.length_c   1.000
_cell.angle_alpha   90.00
_cell.angle_beta   90.00
_cell.angle_gamma   90.00
#
_symmetry.space_group_name_H-M   'P 1'
#
loop_
_entity.id
_entity.type
_entity.pdbx_description
1 polymer ?
#
loop_
_entity_poly.entity_id
_entity_poly.type
_entity_poly.pdbx_seq_one_letter_code
_entity_poly.pdbx_strand_id
1 'polypeptide(L)'
;MRYFLFVPTIDPTGGMKISDKAFSEISNDTGVDVATLRNSFYGKGIACLRSHSDPEEPGKIAEALSLHSIPNLFTRTADIEEIPVFQTVKLILRPNGIEFRTASGKYGMSFDQPIAIASNIEWTRDSIQRSVIKGEQFVIASANQAFIFRAKSVVVENVPGLTKYSRTHNTALFLENLFKQGQRLYVDSSFQRLQVVLRGDFPRYAQFLSTVVNSGFLESDFPQTLLEEQELEEVSAASYNHRVYRGFDLFRHRYLHGLRAATMDHTSLAWILLFFLTYSGLRIQSSALIGIGLGLITLSLNIRFFQLFHLKNLVQDIPVSKLRSVSAGFVEVMGRVHAKDRFISPVSGAECVYFRYRKESMYRTRNGYGWQTVEIGEAFSEDCYLDDGTGIISLNLKNANFSVTSRETVNHTYAELNAGMTPVPGMNNTRYTEEYLQDGRTVYVMGTATPVNPLRRFGEYLSEVKKDKDRLLRFDLNGDGVIDEPEWQAALPKLRREFLGRYMDKGQSFSLMLDFRKDFPVFLVSDQPEEKLLKKLKWKVPGTFVLGFLTFIGFLIFMISTFGG
;
A
#
# COMPACT_ATOMS: atom_id res chain seq x y z
N MET A 1 -7.34 37.92 8.81
CA MET A 1 -8.55 37.18 9.19
C MET A 1 -8.70 36.05 8.18
N ARG A 2 -8.76 34.78 8.59
CA ARG A 2 -8.80 33.66 7.62
C ARG A 2 -10.24 33.24 7.35
N TYR A 3 -10.48 32.85 6.10
CA TYR A 3 -11.74 32.29 5.63
C TYR A 3 -11.57 30.81 5.36
N PHE A 4 -12.56 30.04 5.76
CA PHE A 4 -12.62 28.60 5.58
C PHE A 4 -13.86 28.24 4.79
N LEU A 5 -13.70 27.38 3.79
CA LEU A 5 -14.79 26.70 3.11
C LEU A 5 -14.69 25.22 3.47
N PHE A 6 -15.69 24.70 4.17
CA PHE A 6 -15.80 23.29 4.50
C PHE A 6 -16.83 22.62 3.59
N VAL A 7 -16.52 21.40 3.15
CA VAL A 7 -17.38 20.63 2.24
C VAL A 7 -17.34 19.16 2.66
N PRO A 8 -18.44 18.39 2.59
CA PRO A 8 -18.42 16.97 2.89
C PRO A 8 -17.50 16.25 1.89
N THR A 9 -16.78 15.25 2.36
CA THR A 9 -15.89 14.48 1.48
C THR A 9 -16.59 13.30 0.82
N ILE A 10 -16.14 12.98 -0.39
CA ILE A 10 -16.58 11.80 -1.15
C ILE A 10 -15.82 10.59 -0.61
N ASP A 11 -16.52 9.74 0.16
CA ASP A 11 -16.00 8.47 0.65
C ASP A 11 -16.17 7.38 -0.43
N PRO A 12 -15.10 6.64 -0.81
CA PRO A 12 -15.20 5.49 -1.71
C PRO A 12 -16.13 4.37 -1.22
N THR A 13 -16.49 4.33 0.06
CA THR A 13 -17.34 3.29 0.66
C THR A 13 -18.84 3.63 0.75
N GLY A 14 -19.29 4.72 0.11
CA GLY A 14 -20.70 4.84 -0.30
C GLY A 14 -21.63 5.70 0.58
N GLY A 15 -21.35 7.00 0.70
CA GLY A 15 -22.31 7.94 1.31
C GLY A 15 -22.75 9.08 0.39
N MET A 16 -21.84 9.65 -0.39
CA MET A 16 -22.08 10.84 -1.19
C MET A 16 -21.26 10.79 -2.47
N LYS A 17 -21.92 10.83 -3.63
CA LYS A 17 -21.29 10.93 -4.94
C LYS A 17 -21.71 12.28 -5.55
N ILE A 18 -20.76 13.19 -5.72
CA ILE A 18 -20.99 14.38 -6.55
C ILE A 18 -20.75 13.94 -7.99
N SER A 19 -21.71 14.19 -8.88
CA SER A 19 -21.59 13.78 -10.28
C SER A 19 -20.45 14.52 -10.99
N ASP A 20 -19.84 13.86 -11.97
CA ASP A 20 -18.79 14.44 -12.82
C ASP A 20 -19.26 15.70 -13.56
N LYS A 21 -20.56 15.74 -13.87
CA LYS A 21 -21.22 16.89 -14.46
C LYS A 21 -21.23 18.09 -13.50
N ALA A 22 -21.63 17.89 -12.25
CA ALA A 22 -21.64 18.96 -11.24
C ALA A 22 -20.24 19.53 -10.99
N PHE A 23 -19.20 18.69 -10.96
CA PHE A 23 -17.83 19.15 -10.85
C PHE A 23 -17.36 20.00 -12.03
N SER A 24 -17.78 19.62 -13.24
CA SER A 24 -17.44 20.35 -14.47
C SER A 24 -18.14 21.71 -14.51
N GLU A 25 -19.40 21.78 -14.07
CA GLU A 25 -20.16 23.03 -13.98
C GLU A 25 -19.54 23.99 -12.95
N ILE A 26 -19.22 23.51 -11.75
CA ILE A 26 -18.54 24.30 -10.71
C ILE A 26 -17.17 24.81 -11.19
N SER A 27 -16.42 23.98 -11.93
CA SER A 27 -15.13 24.38 -12.48
C SER A 27 -15.26 25.51 -13.50
N ASN A 28 -16.29 25.46 -14.35
CA ASN A 28 -16.57 26.52 -15.31
C ASN A 28 -16.98 27.83 -14.61
N ASP A 29 -17.81 27.75 -13.57
CA ASP A 29 -18.31 28.93 -12.85
C ASP A 29 -17.24 29.62 -12.01
N THR A 30 -16.31 28.85 -11.46
CA THR A 30 -15.27 29.35 -10.55
C THR A 30 -13.93 29.60 -11.23
N GLY A 31 -13.70 29.03 -12.41
CA GLY A 31 -12.40 29.00 -13.08
C GLY A 31 -11.35 28.12 -12.37
N VAL A 32 -11.77 27.36 -11.34
CA VAL A 32 -10.91 26.42 -10.62
C VAL A 32 -10.97 25.08 -11.30
N ASP A 33 -9.82 24.50 -11.60
CA ASP A 33 -9.72 23.21 -12.28
C ASP A 33 -10.47 22.08 -11.55
N VAL A 34 -11.21 21.25 -12.32
CA VAL A 34 -12.02 20.13 -11.81
C VAL A 34 -11.21 19.18 -10.93
N ALA A 35 -9.97 18.89 -11.33
CA ALA A 35 -9.08 18.01 -10.59
C ALA A 35 -8.68 18.61 -9.23
N THR A 36 -8.47 19.92 -9.18
CA THR A 36 -8.20 20.68 -7.96
C THR A 36 -9.39 20.66 -7.01
N LEU A 37 -10.61 20.82 -7.52
CA LEU A 37 -11.85 20.68 -6.74
C LEU A 37 -11.99 19.24 -6.22
N ARG A 38 -11.85 18.22 -7.08
CA ARG A 38 -11.96 16.81 -6.69
C ARG A 38 -10.97 16.39 -5.61
N ASN A 39 -9.70 16.74 -5.77
CA ASN A 39 -8.65 16.44 -4.79
C ASN A 39 -8.92 17.10 -3.43
N SER A 40 -9.57 18.27 -3.45
CA SER A 40 -9.94 18.98 -2.23
C SER A 40 -11.12 18.33 -1.53
N PHE A 41 -11.98 17.59 -2.24
CA PHE A 41 -13.21 16.99 -1.71
C PHE A 41 -13.18 15.47 -1.56
N TYR A 42 -12.07 14.79 -1.87
CA TYR A 42 -11.97 13.33 -1.73
C TYR A 42 -11.46 12.91 -0.35
N GLY A 43 -12.09 11.91 0.28
CA GLY A 43 -11.70 11.38 1.59
C GLY A 43 -12.87 10.99 2.49
N LYS A 44 -12.59 10.79 3.78
CA LYS A 44 -13.61 10.52 4.82
C LYS A 44 -13.86 11.75 5.69
N GLY A 45 -15.13 12.08 5.99
CA GLY A 45 -15.51 13.21 6.86
C GLY A 45 -15.64 14.56 6.13
N ILE A 46 -14.95 15.59 6.61
CA ILE A 46 -15.06 16.97 6.12
C ILE A 46 -13.72 17.47 5.56
N ALA A 47 -13.78 18.12 4.40
CA ALA A 47 -12.65 18.80 3.75
C ALA A 47 -12.66 20.30 4.06
N CYS A 48 -11.50 20.95 3.92
CA CYS A 48 -11.38 22.38 4.14
C CYS A 48 -10.47 23.04 3.11
N LEU A 49 -10.98 24.07 2.46
CA LEU A 49 -10.24 25.03 1.66
C LEU A 49 -10.01 26.30 2.49
N ARG A 50 -8.77 26.81 2.49
CA ARG A 50 -8.39 27.98 3.30
C ARG A 50 -7.89 29.11 2.41
N SER A 51 -8.29 30.34 2.74
CA SER A 51 -7.64 31.54 2.26
C SER A 51 -7.12 32.39 3.41
N HIS A 52 -5.93 32.98 3.22
CA HIS A 52 -5.24 33.70 4.28
C HIS A 52 -5.89 35.04 4.62
N SER A 53 -6.30 35.78 3.59
CA SER A 53 -6.77 37.17 3.72
C SER A 53 -7.88 37.54 2.73
N ASP A 54 -8.08 36.74 1.68
CA ASP A 54 -8.95 37.06 0.56
C ASP A 54 -10.17 36.12 0.52
N PRO A 55 -11.39 36.60 0.75
CA PRO A 55 -12.58 35.76 0.66
C PRO A 55 -12.94 35.38 -0.78
N GLU A 56 -12.37 36.01 -1.81
CA GLU A 56 -12.84 35.84 -3.19
C GLU A 56 -12.78 34.40 -3.68
N GLU A 57 -11.67 33.69 -3.48
CA GLU A 57 -11.51 32.32 -3.98
C GLU A 57 -12.42 31.30 -3.25
N PRO A 58 -12.36 31.12 -1.92
CA PRO A 58 -13.26 30.20 -1.23
C PRO A 58 -14.73 30.66 -1.25
N GLY A 59 -14.99 31.97 -1.36
CA GLY A 59 -16.34 32.52 -1.46
C GLY A 59 -17.00 32.19 -2.80
N LYS A 60 -16.29 32.36 -3.93
CA LYS A 60 -16.79 31.98 -5.27
C LYS A 60 -17.09 30.49 -5.35
N ILE A 61 -16.23 29.65 -4.77
CA ILE A 61 -16.46 28.20 -4.73
C ILE A 61 -17.67 27.86 -3.86
N ALA A 62 -17.86 28.52 -2.70
CA ALA A 62 -19.02 28.33 -1.85
C ALA A 62 -20.34 28.69 -2.55
N GLU A 63 -20.34 29.81 -3.29
CA GLU A 63 -21.48 30.25 -4.08
C GLU A 63 -21.81 29.24 -5.18
N ALA A 64 -20.81 28.78 -5.95
CA ALA A 64 -20.99 27.76 -6.98
C ALA A 64 -21.49 26.43 -6.39
N LEU A 65 -20.93 25.96 -5.28
CA LEU A 65 -21.40 24.76 -4.58
C LEU A 65 -22.88 24.89 -4.17
N SER A 66 -23.27 26.07 -3.67
CA SER A 66 -24.64 26.34 -3.27
C SER A 66 -25.61 26.35 -4.46
N LEU A 67 -25.20 26.89 -5.61
CA LEU A 67 -25.98 26.87 -6.86
C LEU A 67 -26.25 25.44 -7.34
N HIS A 68 -25.30 24.52 -7.15
CA HIS A 68 -25.44 23.10 -7.48
C HIS A 68 -26.03 22.24 -6.35
N SER A 69 -26.60 22.85 -5.31
CA SER A 69 -27.19 22.15 -4.15
C SER A 69 -26.20 21.22 -3.42
N ILE A 70 -24.91 21.56 -3.42
CA ILE A 70 -23.87 20.83 -2.69
C ILE A 70 -23.66 21.50 -1.31
N PRO A 71 -23.83 20.74 -0.21
CA PRO A 71 -23.61 21.26 1.14
C PRO A 71 -22.20 21.85 1.30
N ASN A 72 -22.13 23.07 1.81
CA ASN A 72 -20.88 23.76 2.07
C ASN A 72 -21.05 24.68 3.30
N LEU A 73 -19.98 24.90 4.04
CA LEU A 73 -19.93 25.82 5.17
C LEU A 73 -18.78 26.80 4.94
N PHE A 74 -19.13 28.00 4.49
CA PHE A 74 -18.20 29.13 4.40
C PHE A 74 -18.26 29.96 5.68
N THR A 75 -17.15 30.06 6.41
CA THR A 75 -17.08 30.72 7.72
C THR A 75 -15.74 31.41 7.95
N ARG A 76 -15.70 32.39 8.85
CA ARG A 76 -14.46 33.06 9.26
C ARG A 76 -13.88 32.40 10.50
N THR A 77 -12.59 32.65 10.74
CA THR A 77 -11.93 32.15 11.97
C THR A 77 -12.59 32.68 13.24
N ALA A 78 -13.04 33.95 13.25
CA ALA A 78 -13.66 34.57 14.42
C ALA A 78 -14.97 33.86 14.81
N ASP A 79 -15.81 33.55 13.84
CA ASP A 79 -17.10 32.90 14.03
C ASP A 79 -16.96 31.49 14.65
N ILE A 80 -15.84 30.79 14.38
CA ILE A 80 -15.51 29.52 15.03
C ILE A 80 -15.07 29.78 16.48
N GLU A 81 -14.18 30.75 16.71
CA GLU A 81 -13.59 31.00 18.03
C GLU A 81 -14.57 31.58 19.07
N GLU A 82 -15.72 32.10 18.65
CA GLU A 82 -16.78 32.64 19.53
C GLU A 82 -17.53 31.57 20.33
N ILE A 83 -17.48 30.30 19.92
CA ILE A 83 -18.25 29.24 20.55
C ILE A 83 -17.61 28.81 21.88
N PRO A 84 -18.37 28.76 22.98
CA PRO A 84 -17.84 28.32 24.27
C PRO A 84 -17.56 26.81 24.29
N VAL A 85 -16.38 26.44 24.83
CA VAL A 85 -15.96 25.06 25.05
C VAL A 85 -15.77 24.80 26.52
N PHE A 86 -16.41 23.75 27.04
CA PHE A 86 -16.34 23.42 28.46
C PHE A 86 -15.68 22.07 28.71
N GLN A 87 -14.79 22.03 29.71
CA GLN A 87 -14.21 20.78 30.21
C GLN A 87 -15.18 20.10 31.18
N THR A 88 -15.58 18.88 30.85
CA THR A 88 -16.58 18.14 31.62
C THR A 88 -15.92 17.21 32.63
N VAL A 89 -16.43 17.23 33.85
CA VAL A 89 -16.00 16.37 34.97
C VAL A 89 -16.98 15.21 35.16
N LYS A 90 -18.28 15.43 34.88
CA LYS A 90 -19.32 14.43 35.08
C LYS A 90 -20.40 14.50 33.98
N LEU A 91 -20.80 13.33 33.50
CA LEU A 91 -21.85 13.12 32.50
C LEU A 91 -23.02 12.38 33.12
N ILE A 92 -24.23 12.85 32.87
CA ILE A 92 -25.45 12.21 33.36
C ILE A 92 -26.43 12.10 32.20
N LEU A 93 -26.81 10.87 31.86
CA LEU A 93 -27.86 10.64 30.87
C LEU A 93 -29.23 11.00 31.49
N ARG A 94 -30.00 11.83 30.80
CA ARG A 94 -31.37 12.21 31.14
C ARG A 94 -32.32 11.64 30.07
N PRO A 95 -33.62 11.47 30.38
CA PRO A 95 -34.57 10.92 29.41
C PRO A 95 -34.58 11.64 28.06
N ASN A 96 -34.47 12.97 28.06
CA ASN A 96 -34.51 13.79 26.84
C ASN A 96 -33.18 14.51 26.57
N GLY A 97 -32.06 14.06 27.13
CA GLY A 97 -30.79 14.76 26.91
C GLY A 97 -29.62 14.30 27.78
N ILE A 98 -28.57 15.13 27.82
CA ILE A 98 -27.35 14.91 28.60
C ILE A 98 -27.13 16.12 29.51
N GLU A 99 -26.88 15.86 30.80
CA GLU A 99 -26.36 16.88 31.73
C GLU A 99 -24.84 16.74 31.86
N PHE A 100 -24.15 17.87 31.65
CA PHE A 100 -22.71 18.05 31.81
C PHE A 100 -22.45 18.86 33.07
N ARG A 101 -21.62 18.35 33.98
CA ARG A 101 -21.08 19.15 35.09
C ARG A 101 -19.63 19.50 34.82
N THR A 102 -19.37 20.80 34.83
CA THR A 102 -18.06 21.39 34.56
C THR A 102 -17.60 22.11 35.85
N ALA A 103 -16.39 22.67 35.84
CA ALA A 103 -15.95 23.53 36.94
C ALA A 103 -16.76 24.85 37.01
N SER A 104 -17.32 25.30 35.88
CA SER A 104 -18.05 26.57 35.76
C SER A 104 -19.54 26.46 36.07
N GLY A 105 -20.12 25.26 36.12
CA GLY A 105 -21.53 25.07 36.42
C GLY A 105 -22.12 23.76 35.89
N LYS A 106 -23.45 23.72 35.79
CA LYS A 106 -24.21 22.61 35.21
C LYS A 106 -24.82 23.07 33.90
N TYR A 107 -24.68 22.26 32.86
CA TYR A 107 -25.18 22.54 31.52
C TYR A 107 -25.97 21.34 31.00
N GLY A 108 -26.98 21.58 30.19
CA GLY A 108 -27.82 20.54 29.58
C GLY A 108 -27.77 20.60 28.06
N MET A 109 -27.95 19.45 27.42
CA MET A 109 -28.10 19.31 25.97
C MET A 109 -29.31 18.42 25.70
N SER A 110 -30.30 18.91 24.96
CA SER A 110 -31.46 18.09 24.55
C SER A 110 -31.08 17.12 23.43
N PHE A 111 -31.76 15.98 23.35
CA PHE A 111 -31.71 15.08 22.18
C PHE A 111 -32.62 15.52 21.03
N ASP A 112 -33.50 16.50 21.25
CA ASP A 112 -34.37 17.05 20.20
C ASP A 112 -33.60 17.92 19.20
N GLN A 113 -32.38 18.33 19.55
CA GLN A 113 -31.50 19.11 18.68
C GLN A 113 -30.38 18.22 18.11
N PRO A 114 -29.73 18.65 17.03
CA PRO A 114 -28.65 17.88 16.43
C PRO A 114 -27.40 17.94 17.31
N ILE A 115 -26.69 16.82 17.38
CA ILE A 115 -25.50 16.65 18.22
C ILE A 115 -24.39 16.07 17.36
N ALA A 116 -23.17 16.59 17.50
CA ALA A 116 -21.97 16.01 16.90
C ALA A 116 -21.10 15.37 17.97
N ILE A 117 -20.50 14.22 17.65
CA ILE A 117 -19.51 13.53 18.48
C ILE A 117 -18.24 13.25 17.70
N ALA A 118 -17.08 13.46 18.34
CA ALA A 118 -15.78 13.17 17.77
C ALA A 118 -14.76 12.75 18.83
N SER A 119 -13.64 12.15 18.39
CA SER A 119 -12.46 11.86 19.23
C SER A 119 -11.23 12.57 18.67
N ASN A 120 -10.21 12.70 19.50
CA ASN A 120 -8.90 13.22 19.11
C ASN A 120 -8.07 12.22 18.28
N ILE A 121 -8.58 11.01 18.06
CA ILE A 121 -8.01 9.97 17.19
C ILE A 121 -9.13 9.45 16.29
N GLU A 122 -8.80 8.95 15.10
CA GLU A 122 -9.77 8.28 14.23
C GLU A 122 -10.27 6.97 14.86
N TRP A 123 -11.59 6.82 14.93
CA TRP A 123 -12.24 5.62 15.47
C TRP A 123 -13.51 5.28 14.69
N THR A 124 -13.81 3.98 14.64
CA THR A 124 -15.01 3.42 13.99
C THR A 124 -16.07 3.10 15.03
N ARG A 125 -17.35 3.08 14.65
CA ARG A 125 -18.48 2.79 15.54
C ARG A 125 -18.30 1.47 16.32
N ASP A 126 -17.64 0.48 15.73
CA ASP A 126 -17.38 -0.84 16.34
C ASP A 126 -16.13 -0.89 17.24
N SER A 127 -15.39 0.23 17.36
CA SER A 127 -14.13 0.30 18.12
C SER A 127 -14.19 1.21 19.36
N ILE A 128 -15.38 1.67 19.78
CA ILE A 128 -15.61 2.57 20.94
C ILE A 128 -14.83 2.13 22.17
N GLN A 129 -14.99 0.86 22.58
CA GLN A 129 -14.38 0.35 23.80
C GLN A 129 -12.85 0.46 23.77
N ARG A 130 -12.22 0.19 22.62
CA ARG A 130 -10.76 0.30 22.44
C ARG A 130 -10.29 1.76 22.58
N SER A 131 -11.02 2.71 22.00
CA SER A 131 -10.72 4.15 22.10
C SER A 131 -10.84 4.67 23.54
N VAL A 132 -11.88 4.24 24.25
CA VAL A 132 -12.11 4.62 25.65
C VAL A 132 -11.03 4.03 26.57
N ILE A 133 -10.58 2.78 26.34
CA ILE A 133 -9.49 2.13 27.09
C ILE A 133 -8.16 2.88 26.93
N LYS A 134 -7.86 3.41 25.73
CA LYS A 134 -6.66 4.22 25.49
C LYS A 134 -6.70 5.55 26.25
N GLY A 135 -7.87 6.00 26.68
CA GLY A 135 -8.04 7.24 27.44
C GLY A 135 -8.08 8.47 26.54
N GLU A 136 -8.66 8.31 25.35
CA GLU A 136 -8.86 9.37 24.37
C GLU A 136 -9.74 10.52 24.90
N GLN A 137 -9.62 11.67 24.24
CA GLN A 137 -10.48 12.83 24.49
C GLN A 137 -11.63 12.81 23.50
N PHE A 138 -12.82 13.05 24.02
CA PHE A 138 -14.04 13.08 23.23
C PHE A 138 -14.65 14.47 23.29
N VAL A 139 -15.33 14.83 22.20
CA VAL A 139 -16.14 16.04 22.09
C VAL A 139 -17.59 15.63 21.90
N ILE A 140 -18.50 16.29 22.62
CA ILE A 140 -19.93 16.33 22.29
C ILE A 140 -20.29 17.80 22.04
N ALA A 141 -20.72 18.12 20.82
CA ALA A 141 -21.07 19.47 20.40
C ALA A 141 -22.55 19.58 20.03
N SER A 142 -23.14 20.72 20.36
CA SER A 142 -24.48 21.16 19.92
C SER A 142 -24.32 22.49 19.15
N ALA A 143 -25.40 23.11 18.66
CA ALA A 143 -25.29 24.36 17.90
C ALA A 143 -24.48 25.46 18.62
N ASN A 144 -24.70 25.65 19.92
CA ASN A 144 -24.20 26.85 20.63
C ASN A 144 -23.06 26.58 21.63
N GLN A 145 -22.62 25.33 21.78
CA GLN A 145 -21.63 24.96 22.79
C GLN A 145 -21.05 23.57 22.50
N ALA A 146 -19.80 23.37 22.94
CA ALA A 146 -19.13 22.08 22.88
C ALA A 146 -18.55 21.66 24.24
N PHE A 147 -18.57 20.37 24.50
CA PHE A 147 -18.10 19.76 25.74
C PHE A 147 -16.98 18.77 25.45
N ILE A 148 -15.86 18.93 26.15
CA ILE A 148 -14.71 18.02 26.03
C ILE A 148 -14.58 17.21 27.30
N PHE A 149 -14.26 15.93 27.15
CA PHE A 149 -14.06 15.06 28.30
C PHE A 149 -13.05 13.94 27.99
N ARG A 150 -12.30 13.50 29.00
CA ARG A 150 -11.37 12.36 28.90
C ARG A 150 -12.02 11.14 29.54
N ALA A 151 -12.09 10.04 28.81
CA ALA A 151 -12.78 8.81 29.24
C ALA A 151 -12.41 8.34 30.65
N LYS A 152 -11.13 8.37 31.02
CA LYS A 152 -10.64 7.88 32.32
C LYS A 152 -10.94 8.82 33.50
N SER A 153 -11.22 10.09 33.22
CA SER A 153 -11.31 11.15 34.22
C SER A 153 -12.75 11.49 34.61
N VAL A 154 -13.73 10.99 33.86
CA VAL A 154 -15.12 11.43 33.95
C VAL A 154 -15.97 10.41 34.71
N VAL A 155 -16.90 10.91 35.50
CA VAL A 155 -17.92 10.09 36.16
C VAL A 155 -19.18 10.06 35.30
N VAL A 156 -19.72 8.85 35.07
CA VAL A 156 -20.95 8.62 34.30
C VAL A 156 -22.04 8.08 35.21
N GLU A 157 -23.24 8.64 35.12
CA GLU A 157 -24.42 8.21 35.89
C GLU A 157 -25.66 8.02 35.02
N ASN A 158 -26.64 7.29 35.57
CA ASN A 158 -27.96 7.05 34.96
C ASN A 158 -27.92 6.32 33.61
N VAL A 159 -26.95 5.43 33.44
CA VAL A 159 -26.88 4.51 32.30
C VAL A 159 -27.16 3.08 32.80
N PRO A 160 -28.08 2.32 32.19
CA PRO A 160 -28.30 0.92 32.56
C PRO A 160 -27.03 0.09 32.38
N GLY A 161 -26.65 -0.72 33.38
CA GLY A 161 -25.46 -1.59 33.33
C GLY A 161 -24.15 -0.98 33.85
N LEU A 162 -24.19 0.21 34.48
CA LEU A 162 -23.01 0.82 35.10
C LEU A 162 -22.41 -0.06 36.20
N THR A 163 -21.08 -0.10 36.26
CA THR A 163 -20.31 -0.81 37.29
C THR A 163 -19.65 0.18 38.26
N LYS A 164 -19.39 -0.23 39.51
CA LYS A 164 -18.65 0.59 40.47
C LYS A 164 -17.14 0.58 40.24
N TYR A 165 -16.64 -0.35 39.42
CA TYR A 165 -15.22 -0.70 39.35
C TYR A 165 -14.47 -0.10 38.15
N SER A 166 -15.17 0.23 37.05
CA SER A 166 -14.49 0.68 35.83
C SER A 166 -15.15 1.92 35.21
N ARG A 167 -14.47 3.07 35.34
CA ARG A 167 -14.85 4.32 34.66
C ARG A 167 -14.81 4.18 33.14
N THR A 168 -13.80 3.49 32.63
CA THR A 168 -13.63 3.18 31.20
C THR A 168 -14.81 2.38 30.66
N HIS A 169 -15.23 1.31 31.35
CA HIS A 169 -16.40 0.53 30.94
C HIS A 169 -17.67 1.39 30.95
N ASN A 170 -17.86 2.17 32.02
CA ASN A 170 -19.01 3.06 32.16
C ASN A 170 -19.09 4.14 31.08
N THR A 171 -17.96 4.73 30.68
CA THR A 171 -17.90 5.69 29.58
C THR A 171 -18.19 5.03 28.23
N ALA A 172 -17.68 3.83 27.97
CA ALA A 172 -18.00 3.10 26.74
C ALA A 172 -19.51 2.81 26.67
N LEU A 173 -20.10 2.37 27.78
CA LEU A 173 -21.53 2.09 27.87
C LEU A 173 -22.39 3.35 27.67
N PHE A 174 -21.95 4.50 28.19
CA PHE A 174 -22.61 5.79 27.93
C PHE A 174 -22.58 6.16 26.44
N LEU A 175 -21.40 6.05 25.81
CA LEU A 175 -21.25 6.33 24.38
C LEU A 175 -22.11 5.38 23.55
N GLU A 176 -22.11 4.07 23.84
CA GLU A 176 -22.96 3.09 23.17
C GLU A 176 -24.46 3.43 23.29
N ASN A 177 -24.92 3.88 24.46
CA ASN A 177 -26.30 4.31 24.64
C ASN A 177 -26.61 5.61 23.88
N LEU A 178 -25.66 6.55 23.82
CA LEU A 178 -25.79 7.76 23.01
C LEU A 178 -25.96 7.42 21.51
N PHE A 179 -25.17 6.47 20.99
CA PHE A 179 -25.30 5.99 19.61
C PHE A 179 -26.62 5.30 19.30
N LYS A 180 -27.28 4.74 20.30
CA LYS A 180 -28.60 4.10 20.15
C LYS A 180 -29.74 5.10 20.04
N GLN A 181 -29.55 6.36 20.45
CA GLN A 181 -30.58 7.42 20.35
C GLN A 181 -30.80 7.93 18.91
N GLY A 182 -29.86 7.65 18.00
CA GLY A 182 -30.10 7.35 16.58
C GLY A 182 -30.68 8.38 15.60
N GLN A 183 -31.34 9.47 16.01
CA GLN A 183 -32.10 10.29 15.04
C GLN A 183 -31.42 11.59 14.58
N ARG A 184 -30.51 12.19 15.37
CA ARG A 184 -29.82 13.45 15.03
C ARG A 184 -28.37 13.51 15.54
N LEU A 185 -27.65 12.38 15.48
CA LEU A 185 -26.27 12.27 15.94
C LEU A 185 -25.30 12.19 14.76
N TYR A 186 -24.49 13.22 14.59
CA TYR A 186 -23.38 13.25 13.64
C TYR A 186 -22.10 12.70 14.26
N VAL A 187 -21.37 11.85 13.54
CA VAL A 187 -20.11 11.25 13.99
C VAL A 187 -19.00 11.75 13.09
N ASP A 188 -18.05 12.50 13.63
CA ASP A 188 -16.92 13.03 12.86
C ASP A 188 -15.60 12.38 13.26
N SER A 189 -14.79 12.05 12.25
CA SER A 189 -13.42 11.54 12.40
C SER A 189 -12.37 12.44 11.74
N SER A 190 -12.73 13.66 11.33
CA SER A 190 -11.92 14.54 10.50
C SER A 190 -10.81 15.27 11.28
N PHE A 191 -10.73 15.11 12.60
CA PHE A 191 -9.81 15.87 13.46
C PHE A 191 -8.36 15.83 12.97
N GLN A 192 -7.80 14.66 12.69
CA GLN A 192 -6.39 14.52 12.30
C GLN A 192 -6.07 15.30 11.02
N ARG A 193 -7.01 15.33 10.07
CA ARG A 193 -6.87 16.07 8.80
C ARG A 193 -7.00 17.57 9.03
N LEU A 194 -8.00 17.98 9.82
CA LEU A 194 -8.31 19.39 10.04
C LEU A 194 -7.39 20.06 11.06
N GLN A 195 -6.65 19.31 11.89
CA GLN A 195 -5.73 19.85 12.88
C GLN A 195 -4.69 20.80 12.26
N VAL A 196 -4.13 20.44 11.11
CA VAL A 196 -3.15 21.26 10.38
C VAL A 196 -3.80 22.53 9.80
N VAL A 197 -5.07 22.42 9.38
CA VAL A 197 -5.79 23.50 8.71
C VAL A 197 -6.29 24.54 9.70
N LEU A 198 -6.91 24.08 10.80
CA LEU A 198 -7.41 24.92 11.88
C LEU A 198 -6.27 25.54 12.72
N ARG A 199 -5.02 25.07 12.56
CA ARG A 199 -3.86 25.42 13.40
C ARG A 199 -4.24 25.45 14.89
N GLY A 200 -5.01 24.46 15.30
CA GLY A 200 -5.74 24.46 16.55
C GLY A 200 -5.62 23.15 17.29
N ASP A 201 -5.59 23.24 18.60
CA ASP A 201 -5.71 22.09 19.46
C ASP A 201 -7.15 21.54 19.41
N PHE A 202 -7.35 20.38 20.02
CA PHE A 202 -8.66 19.72 20.10
C PHE A 202 -9.84 20.63 20.52
N PRO A 203 -9.66 21.65 21.39
CA PRO A 203 -10.69 22.67 21.65
C PRO A 203 -11.17 23.46 20.45
N ARG A 204 -10.29 23.91 19.56
CA ARG A 204 -10.70 24.65 18.35
C ARG A 204 -11.51 23.76 17.40
N TYR A 205 -11.17 22.49 17.34
CA TYR A 205 -11.96 21.52 16.59
C TYR A 205 -13.33 21.27 17.22
N ALA A 206 -13.43 21.30 18.57
CA ALA A 206 -14.72 21.24 19.26
C ALA A 206 -15.63 22.43 18.91
N GLN A 207 -15.05 23.63 18.82
CA GLN A 207 -15.75 24.83 18.36
C GLN A 207 -16.24 24.65 16.93
N PHE A 208 -15.37 24.20 16.03
CA PHE A 208 -15.75 23.92 14.64
C PHE A 208 -16.94 22.94 14.53
N LEU A 209 -16.95 21.85 15.31
CA LEU A 209 -18.08 20.91 15.29
C LEU A 209 -19.39 21.55 15.73
N SER A 210 -19.34 22.47 16.70
CA SER A 210 -20.50 23.26 17.11
C SER A 210 -20.98 24.17 15.97
N THR A 211 -20.07 24.82 15.24
CA THR A 211 -20.40 25.63 14.05
C THR A 211 -21.05 24.80 12.95
N VAL A 212 -20.56 23.58 12.72
CA VAL A 212 -21.14 22.61 11.78
C VAL A 212 -22.58 22.28 12.14
N VAL A 213 -22.83 21.98 13.42
CA VAL A 213 -24.19 21.71 13.92
C VAL A 213 -25.09 22.94 13.79
N ASN A 214 -24.60 24.13 14.17
CA ASN A 214 -25.38 25.36 14.14
C ASN A 214 -25.79 25.80 12.72
N SER A 215 -24.91 25.56 11.75
CA SER A 215 -25.13 25.96 10.35
C SER A 215 -26.08 25.04 9.60
N GLY A 216 -26.46 23.89 10.16
CA GLY A 216 -27.23 22.88 9.44
C GLY A 216 -26.45 22.28 8.26
N PHE A 217 -25.12 22.41 8.24
CA PHE A 217 -24.22 22.00 7.16
C PHE A 217 -24.41 20.54 6.72
N LEU A 218 -24.93 19.70 7.62
CA LEU A 218 -25.17 18.27 7.38
C LEU A 218 -26.65 17.87 7.48
N GLU A 219 -27.56 18.85 7.64
CA GLU A 219 -29.01 18.62 7.81
C GLU A 219 -29.85 18.97 6.56
N SER A 220 -29.28 19.65 5.56
CA SER A 220 -30.01 19.99 4.34
C SER A 220 -30.26 18.73 3.49
N ASP A 221 -31.53 18.43 3.21
CA ASP A 221 -32.01 17.32 2.38
C ASP A 221 -31.13 17.05 1.16
N PHE A 222 -30.43 15.92 1.18
CA PHE A 222 -29.71 15.39 0.04
C PHE A 222 -30.71 14.97 -1.05
N PRO A 223 -30.64 15.54 -2.27
CA PRO A 223 -31.48 15.07 -3.35
C PRO A 223 -31.08 13.63 -3.69
N GLN A 224 -31.99 12.67 -3.45
CA GLN A 224 -31.84 11.27 -3.89
C GLN A 224 -31.62 11.16 -5.41
N THR A 225 -31.88 12.23 -6.15
CA THR A 225 -31.73 12.35 -7.61
C THR A 225 -30.29 12.54 -8.10
N LEU A 226 -29.29 12.65 -7.21
CA LEU A 226 -27.86 12.65 -7.59
C LEU A 226 -27.25 11.22 -7.65
N LEU A 227 -28.06 10.19 -7.41
CA LEU A 227 -27.66 8.78 -7.33
C LEU A 227 -28.17 7.90 -8.49
N GLU A 228 -28.40 8.47 -9.69
CA GLU A 228 -28.59 7.60 -10.86
C GLU A 228 -27.26 6.92 -11.23
N GLU A 229 -27.19 5.63 -10.92
CA GLU A 229 -26.15 4.70 -11.34
C GLU A 229 -26.04 4.68 -12.86
N GLN A 230 -24.86 5.03 -13.37
CA GLN A 230 -24.30 4.25 -14.47
C GLN A 230 -23.48 3.13 -13.84
N GLU A 231 -23.87 1.88 -14.14
CA GLU A 231 -23.09 0.68 -13.83
C GLU A 231 -21.65 0.86 -14.30
N LEU A 232 -20.74 0.96 -13.35
CA LEU A 232 -19.32 0.76 -13.55
C LEU A 232 -18.83 -0.18 -12.45
N GLU A 233 -18.22 -1.28 -12.87
CA GLU A 233 -17.71 -2.37 -12.04
C GLU A 233 -16.93 -1.86 -10.82
N GLU A 234 -17.20 -2.42 -9.65
CA GLU A 234 -16.51 -2.13 -8.39
C GLU A 234 -15.02 -2.43 -8.50
N VAL A 235 -14.22 -1.40 -8.75
CA VAL A 235 -12.78 -1.45 -8.51
C VAL A 235 -12.54 -1.20 -7.02
N SER A 236 -12.35 -2.31 -6.29
CA SER A 236 -11.91 -2.33 -4.90
C SER A 236 -10.57 -1.62 -4.72
N ALA A 237 -10.61 -0.35 -4.29
CA ALA A 237 -9.42 0.40 -3.89
C ALA A 237 -8.86 -0.17 -2.56
N ALA A 238 -8.20 -1.33 -2.64
CA ALA A 238 -7.43 -1.87 -1.54
C ALA A 238 -6.28 -0.91 -1.21
N SER A 239 -6.28 -0.33 -0.02
CA SER A 239 -5.10 0.35 0.53
C SER A 239 -4.10 -0.73 0.95
N TYR A 240 -2.99 -0.85 0.22
CA TYR A 240 -1.94 -1.83 0.50
C TYR A 240 -0.60 -1.12 0.75
N ASN A 241 0.16 -1.63 1.73
CA ASN A 241 1.49 -1.11 2.06
C ASN A 241 2.51 -1.60 1.02
N HIS A 242 2.89 -0.72 0.10
CA HIS A 242 4.00 -0.96 -0.82
C HIS A 242 5.30 -0.35 -0.31
N ARG A 243 6.44 -0.92 -0.72
CA ARG A 243 7.75 -0.44 -0.26
C ARG A 243 8.16 0.76 -1.09
N VAL A 244 8.39 1.90 -0.43
CA VAL A 244 8.82 3.15 -1.06
C VAL A 244 10.24 3.49 -0.63
N TYR A 245 11.13 3.70 -1.59
CA TYR A 245 12.54 4.05 -1.38
C TYR A 245 12.79 5.50 -1.77
N ARG A 246 13.24 6.33 -0.81
CA ARG A 246 13.58 7.75 -0.99
C ARG A 246 14.96 8.07 -0.42
N GLY A 247 15.59 9.14 -0.89
CA GLY A 247 16.84 9.67 -0.31
C GLY A 247 17.96 8.63 -0.15
N PHE A 248 18.43 8.42 1.07
CA PHE A 248 19.49 7.45 1.36
C PHE A 248 19.04 5.99 1.15
N ASP A 249 17.77 5.67 1.38
CA ASP A 249 17.23 4.33 1.10
C ASP A 249 17.13 4.06 -0.40
N LEU A 250 16.91 5.10 -1.21
CA LEU A 250 17.01 4.99 -2.67
C LEU A 250 18.46 4.75 -3.12
N PHE A 251 19.45 5.42 -2.51
CA PHE A 251 20.86 5.17 -2.78
C PHE A 251 21.23 3.73 -2.41
N ARG A 252 20.87 3.28 -1.20
CA ARG A 252 21.06 1.89 -0.75
C ARG A 252 20.33 0.90 -1.63
N HIS A 253 19.07 1.14 -1.99
CA HIS A 253 18.32 0.25 -2.88
C HIS A 253 19.01 0.17 -4.24
N ARG A 254 19.40 1.30 -4.86
CA ARG A 254 20.12 1.30 -6.15
C ARG A 254 21.49 0.61 -6.06
N TYR A 255 22.22 0.84 -4.98
CA TYR A 255 23.55 0.27 -4.75
C TYR A 255 23.48 -1.22 -4.39
N LEU A 256 22.52 -1.64 -3.57
CA LEU A 256 22.32 -3.03 -3.12
C LEU A 256 21.59 -3.87 -4.18
N HIS A 257 20.64 -3.34 -4.94
CA HIS A 257 20.08 -4.02 -6.12
C HIS A 257 21.08 -4.03 -7.27
N GLY A 258 21.89 -2.98 -7.43
CA GLY A 258 23.06 -2.98 -8.31
C GLY A 258 24.06 -4.06 -7.90
N LEU A 259 24.35 -4.17 -6.60
CA LEU A 259 25.17 -5.23 -6.02
C LEU A 259 24.50 -6.61 -6.04
N ARG A 260 23.17 -6.74 -6.06
CA ARG A 260 22.45 -8.03 -6.24
C ARG A 260 22.36 -8.46 -7.70
N ALA A 261 22.12 -7.53 -8.62
CA ALA A 261 22.34 -7.75 -10.04
C ALA A 261 23.81 -8.06 -10.33
N ALA A 262 24.73 -7.50 -9.53
CA ALA A 262 26.14 -7.84 -9.47
C ALA A 262 26.49 -8.89 -8.39
N THR A 263 25.52 -9.57 -7.74
CA THR A 263 25.83 -10.73 -6.87
C THR A 263 26.00 -11.98 -7.70
N MET A 264 25.80 -11.88 -9.02
CA MET A 264 26.48 -12.76 -9.97
C MET A 264 27.96 -12.43 -10.14
N ASP A 265 28.46 -11.31 -9.63
CA ASP A 265 29.83 -10.79 -9.81
C ASP A 265 30.52 -10.50 -8.45
N HIS A 266 30.44 -11.44 -7.49
CA HIS A 266 31.41 -11.51 -6.37
C HIS A 266 32.88 -11.51 -6.86
N THR A 267 33.09 -11.76 -8.15
CA THR A 267 34.37 -11.67 -8.86
C THR A 267 34.91 -10.25 -9.00
N SER A 268 34.09 -9.21 -8.99
CA SER A 268 34.54 -7.83 -9.25
C SER A 268 35.44 -7.26 -8.15
N LEU A 269 35.10 -7.49 -6.87
CA LEU A 269 35.94 -7.11 -5.73
C LEU A 269 37.23 -7.94 -5.68
N ALA A 270 37.14 -9.22 -6.02
CA ALA A 270 38.31 -10.09 -6.14
C ALA A 270 39.25 -9.57 -7.25
N TRP A 271 38.72 -9.16 -8.40
CA TRP A 271 39.52 -8.57 -9.48
C TRP A 271 40.22 -7.29 -9.04
N ILE A 272 39.55 -6.40 -8.30
CA ILE A 272 40.19 -5.19 -7.76
C ILE A 272 41.38 -5.57 -6.87
N LEU A 273 41.21 -6.51 -5.94
CA LEU A 273 42.30 -6.97 -5.07
C LEU A 273 43.45 -7.60 -5.87
N LEU A 274 43.14 -8.38 -6.91
CA LEU A 274 44.15 -8.98 -7.79
C LEU A 274 44.85 -7.94 -8.67
N PHE A 275 44.15 -6.90 -9.12
CA PHE A 275 44.75 -5.75 -9.80
C PHE A 275 45.68 -4.98 -8.86
N PHE A 276 45.28 -4.75 -7.60
CA PHE A 276 46.14 -4.15 -6.59
C PHE A 276 47.38 -5.01 -6.30
N LEU A 277 47.23 -6.34 -6.21
CA LEU A 277 48.34 -7.27 -6.06
C LEU A 277 49.32 -7.14 -7.25
N THR A 278 48.81 -7.17 -8.47
CA THR A 278 49.61 -7.04 -9.70
C THR A 278 50.32 -5.68 -9.76
N TYR A 279 49.62 -4.60 -9.43
CA TYR A 279 50.16 -3.24 -9.39
C TYR A 279 51.21 -3.04 -8.29
N SER A 280 51.02 -3.66 -7.12
CA SER A 280 52.02 -3.64 -6.04
C SER A 280 53.30 -4.36 -6.46
N GLY A 281 53.18 -5.48 -7.20
CA GLY A 281 54.31 -6.16 -7.82
C GLY A 281 55.05 -5.26 -8.81
N LEU A 282 54.33 -4.49 -9.63
CA LEU A 282 54.91 -3.51 -10.55
C LEU A 282 55.68 -2.40 -9.81
N ARG A 283 55.11 -1.87 -8.71
CA ARG A 283 55.74 -0.82 -7.88
C ARG A 283 57.02 -1.28 -7.20
N ILE A 284 57.07 -2.54 -6.77
CA ILE A 284 58.20 -3.13 -6.07
C ILE A 284 59.15 -3.85 -7.06
N GLN A 285 58.85 -3.80 -8.36
CA GLN A 285 59.60 -4.49 -9.43
C GLN A 285 59.76 -6.00 -9.19
N SER A 286 58.76 -6.63 -8.55
CA SER A 286 58.75 -8.07 -8.28
C SER A 286 58.03 -8.82 -9.39
N SER A 287 58.78 -9.56 -10.22
CA SER A 287 58.21 -10.37 -11.29
C SER A 287 57.31 -11.50 -10.77
N ALA A 288 57.62 -12.07 -9.60
CA ALA A 288 56.82 -13.12 -8.97
C ALA A 288 55.41 -12.64 -8.59
N LEU A 289 55.29 -11.45 -7.98
CA LEU A 289 54.00 -10.89 -7.59
C LEU A 289 53.15 -10.49 -8.82
N ILE A 290 53.79 -9.99 -9.88
CA ILE A 290 53.12 -9.69 -11.15
C ILE A 290 52.60 -10.98 -11.79
N GLY A 291 53.40 -12.04 -11.82
CA GLY A 291 53.00 -13.35 -12.35
C GLY A 291 51.83 -13.97 -11.58
N ILE A 292 51.89 -13.99 -10.25
CA ILE A 292 50.79 -14.50 -9.40
C ILE A 292 49.51 -13.69 -9.62
N GLY A 293 49.62 -12.35 -9.64
CA GLY A 293 48.48 -11.46 -9.88
C GLY A 293 47.82 -11.72 -11.23
N LEU A 294 48.60 -11.72 -12.33
CA LEU A 294 48.09 -12.00 -13.68
C LEU A 294 47.52 -13.42 -13.82
N GLY A 295 48.16 -14.42 -13.20
CA GLY A 295 47.68 -15.80 -13.20
C GLY A 295 46.33 -15.95 -12.51
N LEU A 296 46.16 -15.35 -11.32
CA LEU A 296 44.89 -15.38 -10.58
C LEU A 296 43.78 -14.61 -11.31
N ILE A 297 44.09 -13.47 -11.94
CA ILE A 297 43.13 -12.73 -12.78
C ILE A 297 42.66 -13.63 -13.92
N THR A 298 43.59 -14.25 -14.64
CA THR A 298 43.30 -15.14 -15.77
C THR A 298 42.45 -16.33 -15.34
N LEU A 299 42.80 -17.02 -14.25
CA LEU A 299 42.05 -18.15 -13.71
C LEU A 299 40.60 -17.75 -13.35
N SER A 300 40.45 -16.62 -12.64
CA SER A 300 39.14 -16.14 -12.21
C SER A 300 38.22 -15.74 -13.38
N LEU A 301 38.77 -15.13 -14.44
CA LEU A 301 38.01 -14.78 -15.65
C LEU A 301 37.53 -16.02 -16.41
N ASN A 302 38.38 -17.05 -16.50
CA ASN A 302 38.01 -18.31 -17.17
C ASN A 302 36.94 -19.08 -16.39
N ILE A 303 37.05 -19.19 -15.06
CA ILE A 303 36.00 -19.77 -14.21
C ILE A 303 34.68 -19.00 -14.41
N ARG A 304 34.73 -17.67 -14.45
CA ARG A 304 33.55 -16.82 -14.66
C ARG A 304 32.93 -17.06 -16.04
N PHE A 305 33.75 -17.19 -17.09
CA PHE A 305 33.29 -17.56 -18.42
C PHE A 305 32.53 -18.89 -18.41
N PHE A 306 33.10 -19.95 -17.82
CA PHE A 306 32.43 -21.25 -17.75
C PHE A 306 31.11 -21.21 -16.97
N GLN A 307 31.05 -20.47 -15.85
CA GLN A 307 29.81 -20.27 -15.11
C GLN A 307 28.73 -19.57 -15.94
N LEU A 308 29.09 -18.51 -16.66
CA LEU A 308 28.17 -17.77 -17.52
C LEU A 308 27.73 -18.59 -18.73
N PHE A 309 28.65 -19.37 -19.30
CA PHE A 309 28.36 -20.26 -20.41
C PHE A 309 27.43 -21.39 -19.99
N HIS A 310 27.71 -22.05 -18.87
CA HIS A 310 26.85 -23.09 -18.31
C HIS A 310 25.46 -22.53 -17.97
N LEU A 311 25.39 -21.35 -17.36
CA LEU A 311 24.13 -20.68 -17.09
C LEU A 311 23.36 -20.34 -18.37
N LYS A 312 24.04 -19.84 -19.41
CA LYS A 312 23.42 -19.53 -20.70
C LYS A 312 22.79 -20.78 -21.32
N ASN A 313 23.54 -21.88 -21.36
CA ASN A 313 23.05 -23.14 -21.92
C ASN A 313 21.91 -23.69 -21.07
N LEU A 314 22.05 -23.67 -19.75
CA LEU A 314 21.00 -24.11 -18.83
C LEU A 314 19.70 -23.34 -19.04
N VAL A 315 19.75 -22.01 -19.21
CA VAL A 315 18.57 -21.20 -19.54
C VAL A 315 17.99 -21.59 -20.90
N GLN A 316 18.85 -21.70 -21.93
CA GLN A 316 18.47 -21.98 -23.31
C GLN A 316 17.95 -23.41 -23.55
N ASP A 317 18.43 -24.38 -22.77
CA ASP A 317 18.18 -25.81 -23.00
C ASP A 317 17.03 -26.37 -22.16
N ILE A 318 16.48 -25.58 -21.22
CA ILE A 318 15.36 -26.03 -20.38
C ILE A 318 14.05 -25.84 -21.15
N PRO A 319 13.33 -26.93 -21.47
CA PRO A 319 12.01 -26.79 -22.08
C PRO A 319 10.98 -26.35 -21.04
N VAL A 320 10.01 -25.57 -21.50
CA VAL A 320 8.81 -25.22 -20.73
C VAL A 320 8.05 -26.50 -20.37
N SER A 321 7.95 -26.77 -19.07
CA SER A 321 7.26 -27.94 -18.52
C SER A 321 5.80 -27.63 -18.19
N LYS A 322 4.90 -28.59 -18.44
CA LYS A 322 3.51 -28.51 -17.95
C LYS A 322 3.48 -28.65 -16.44
N LEU A 323 2.57 -27.93 -15.78
CA LEU A 323 2.47 -27.95 -14.32
C LEU A 323 2.14 -29.36 -13.82
N ARG A 324 1.21 -30.09 -14.44
CA ARG A 324 0.85 -31.45 -13.99
C ARG A 324 2.01 -32.45 -13.87
N SER A 325 3.11 -32.21 -14.59
CA SER A 325 4.28 -33.09 -14.69
C SER A 325 5.56 -32.44 -14.20
N VAL A 326 5.48 -31.27 -13.55
CA VAL A 326 6.65 -30.57 -13.02
C VAL A 326 7.22 -31.34 -11.82
N SER A 327 8.52 -31.58 -11.83
CA SER A 327 9.25 -32.22 -10.73
C SER A 327 10.01 -31.19 -9.91
N ALA A 328 10.43 -31.58 -8.69
CA ALA A 328 11.35 -30.77 -7.91
C ALA A 328 12.68 -30.58 -8.65
N GLY A 329 13.24 -29.38 -8.58
CA GLY A 329 14.45 -29.01 -9.32
C GLY A 329 14.30 -27.68 -10.05
N PHE A 330 15.31 -27.32 -10.85
CA PHE A 330 15.29 -26.10 -11.63
C PHE A 330 14.46 -26.31 -12.90
N VAL A 331 13.40 -25.51 -13.06
CA VAL A 331 12.39 -25.70 -14.10
C VAL A 331 11.96 -24.37 -14.70
N GLU A 332 11.46 -24.42 -15.93
CA GLU A 332 10.68 -23.36 -16.55
C GLU A 332 9.24 -23.83 -16.71
N VAL A 333 8.29 -23.04 -16.25
CA VAL A 333 6.86 -23.34 -16.36
C VAL A 333 6.11 -22.14 -16.94
N MET A 334 5.00 -22.41 -17.61
CA MET A 334 4.14 -21.38 -18.20
C MET A 334 2.71 -21.58 -17.70
N GLY A 335 2.04 -20.47 -17.38
CA GLY A 335 0.61 -20.47 -17.04
C GLY A 335 0.11 -19.07 -16.73
N ARG A 336 -1.16 -18.96 -16.34
CA ARG A 336 -1.77 -17.70 -15.87
C ARG A 336 -1.42 -17.48 -14.41
N VAL A 337 -0.88 -16.30 -14.10
CA VAL A 337 -0.59 -15.92 -12.72
C VAL A 337 -1.86 -15.42 -12.04
N HIS A 338 -2.10 -15.88 -10.83
CA HIS A 338 -3.21 -15.42 -10.00
C HIS A 338 -2.73 -15.11 -8.60
N ALA A 339 -3.20 -13.98 -8.06
CA ALA A 339 -2.97 -13.59 -6.68
C ALA A 339 -4.26 -13.62 -5.87
N LYS A 340 -4.16 -14.01 -4.60
CA LYS A 340 -5.26 -13.91 -3.64
C LYS A 340 -5.52 -12.45 -3.25
N ASP A 341 -4.43 -11.73 -2.98
CA ASP A 341 -4.46 -10.30 -2.70
C ASP A 341 -3.91 -9.56 -3.94
N ARG A 342 -4.81 -8.94 -4.73
CA ARG A 342 -4.47 -8.14 -5.91
C ARG A 342 -4.16 -6.70 -5.51
N PHE A 343 -3.31 -6.03 -6.27
CA PHE A 343 -3.02 -4.61 -6.10
C PHE A 343 -3.56 -3.83 -7.27
N ILE A 344 -4.00 -2.60 -7.03
CA ILE A 344 -4.22 -1.63 -8.10
C ILE A 344 -2.92 -0.86 -8.29
N SER A 345 -2.24 -1.03 -9.41
CA SER A 345 -0.97 -0.34 -9.68
C SER A 345 -1.12 1.19 -9.55
N PRO A 346 -0.23 1.88 -8.82
CA PRO A 346 -0.43 3.28 -8.44
C PRO A 346 -0.37 4.28 -9.60
N VAL A 347 0.21 3.93 -10.75
CA VAL A 347 0.30 4.83 -11.91
C VAL A 347 -0.75 4.48 -12.96
N SER A 348 -0.83 3.22 -13.39
CA SER A 348 -1.74 2.79 -14.47
C SER A 348 -3.14 2.39 -13.99
N GLY A 349 -3.37 2.25 -12.67
CA GLY A 349 -4.66 1.84 -12.12
C GLY A 349 -5.09 0.40 -12.43
N ALA A 350 -4.19 -0.45 -12.96
CA ALA A 350 -4.47 -1.82 -13.33
C ALA A 350 -4.42 -2.79 -12.13
N GLU A 351 -5.36 -3.75 -12.08
CA GLU A 351 -5.27 -4.88 -11.15
C GLU A 351 -4.06 -5.77 -11.49
N CYS A 352 -3.12 -5.89 -10.56
CA CYS A 352 -1.81 -6.49 -10.78
C CYS A 352 -1.34 -7.33 -9.58
N VAL A 353 -0.51 -8.31 -9.88
CA VAL A 353 0.18 -9.20 -8.93
C VAL A 353 1.52 -8.60 -8.48
N TYR A 354 2.10 -7.77 -9.34
CA TYR A 354 3.36 -7.05 -9.11
C TYR A 354 3.30 -5.69 -9.78
N PHE A 355 3.85 -4.67 -9.15
CA PHE A 355 4.21 -3.43 -9.82
C PHE A 355 5.51 -2.85 -9.28
N ARG A 356 6.13 -2.04 -10.13
CA ARG A 356 7.26 -1.19 -9.77
C ARG A 356 7.17 0.12 -10.52
N TYR A 357 7.14 1.23 -9.78
CA TYR A 357 7.24 2.55 -10.37
C TYR A 357 8.56 3.22 -10.02
N ARG A 358 8.98 4.10 -10.93
CA ARG A 358 10.12 4.99 -10.76
C ARG A 358 9.66 6.42 -10.95
N LYS A 359 9.88 7.26 -9.95
CA LYS A 359 9.68 8.70 -10.02
C LYS A 359 11.00 9.41 -10.28
N GLU A 360 11.04 10.21 -11.32
CA GLU A 360 12.20 10.96 -11.77
C GLU A 360 11.89 12.45 -11.78
N SER A 361 12.80 13.27 -11.27
CA SER A 361 12.70 14.73 -11.29
C SER A 361 13.68 15.31 -12.30
N MET A 362 13.27 16.34 -13.01
CA MET A 362 14.08 17.10 -13.95
C MET A 362 15.03 18.02 -13.18
N TYR A 363 16.29 18.08 -13.59
CA TYR A 363 17.29 19.01 -13.06
C TYR A 363 18.04 19.70 -14.20
N ARG A 364 18.46 20.95 -13.97
CA ARG A 364 19.17 21.74 -14.98
C ARG A 364 20.64 21.34 -15.03
N THR A 365 21.16 21.20 -16.24
CA THR A 365 22.59 20.95 -16.50
C THR A 365 23.18 22.11 -17.31
N ARG A 366 24.52 22.18 -17.40
CA ARG A 366 25.22 23.23 -18.16
C ARG A 366 24.81 23.26 -19.65
N ASN A 367 24.39 22.13 -20.21
CA ASN A 367 24.07 21.96 -21.63
C ASN A 367 22.59 21.59 -21.88
N GLY A 368 21.69 21.81 -20.90
CA GLY A 368 20.27 21.48 -21.04
C GLY A 368 19.66 20.96 -19.74
N TYR A 369 19.02 19.79 -19.80
CA TYR A 369 18.33 19.18 -18.66
C TYR A 369 18.65 17.69 -18.54
N GLY A 370 18.66 17.19 -17.30
CA GLY A 370 18.81 15.78 -16.98
C GLY A 370 17.65 15.29 -16.11
N TRP A 371 17.51 13.96 -16.02
CA TRP A 371 16.52 13.31 -15.17
C TRP A 371 17.22 12.58 -14.03
N GLN A 372 16.76 12.79 -12.81
CA GLN A 372 17.26 12.10 -11.63
C GLN A 372 16.14 11.32 -10.97
N THR A 373 16.33 10.02 -10.80
CA THR A 373 15.40 9.21 -10.00
C THR A 373 15.42 9.68 -8.54
N VAL A 374 14.25 10.11 -8.05
CA VAL A 374 14.03 10.62 -6.69
C VAL A 374 13.29 9.62 -5.79
N GLU A 375 12.56 8.67 -6.38
CA GLU A 375 11.81 7.66 -5.64
C GLU A 375 11.57 6.40 -6.49
N ILE A 376 11.53 5.25 -5.82
CA ILE A 376 11.10 3.96 -6.41
C ILE A 376 10.10 3.33 -5.45
N GLY A 377 8.95 2.88 -5.97
CA GLY A 377 8.00 2.06 -5.21
C GLY A 377 7.83 0.69 -5.84
N GLU A 378 7.69 -0.34 -5.03
CA GLU A 378 7.45 -1.73 -5.47
C GLU A 378 6.53 -2.50 -4.53
N ALA A 379 5.69 -3.36 -5.10
CA ALA A 379 4.92 -4.36 -4.37
C ALA A 379 4.78 -5.64 -5.21
N PHE A 380 4.65 -6.77 -4.51
CA PHE A 380 4.32 -8.07 -5.07
C PHE A 380 3.45 -8.81 -4.06
N SER A 381 2.63 -9.73 -4.55
CA SER A 381 1.67 -10.43 -3.69
C SER A 381 2.36 -11.62 -3.03
N GLU A 382 2.06 -11.83 -1.74
CA GLU A 382 2.71 -12.88 -0.95
C GLU A 382 2.08 -14.27 -1.19
N ASP A 383 0.84 -14.30 -1.69
CA ASP A 383 0.09 -15.53 -1.95
C ASP A 383 -0.35 -15.58 -3.42
N CYS A 384 0.55 -16.13 -4.25
CA CYS A 384 0.39 -16.24 -5.69
C CYS A 384 0.49 -17.69 -6.14
N TYR A 385 -0.23 -18.01 -7.21
CA TYR A 385 -0.13 -19.29 -7.89
C TYR A 385 -0.15 -19.12 -9.40
N LEU A 386 0.28 -20.17 -10.08
CA LEU A 386 0.29 -20.31 -11.51
C LEU A 386 -0.68 -21.44 -11.89
N ASP A 387 -1.52 -21.19 -12.89
CA ASP A 387 -2.48 -22.16 -13.42
C ASP A 387 -2.32 -22.29 -14.94
N ASP A 388 -2.05 -23.50 -15.42
CA ASP A 388 -1.92 -23.82 -16.86
C ASP A 388 -3.14 -24.60 -17.40
N GLY A 389 -4.19 -24.75 -16.59
CA GLY A 389 -5.37 -25.57 -16.85
C GLY A 389 -5.17 -27.07 -16.59
N THR A 390 -3.93 -27.52 -16.43
CA THR A 390 -3.57 -28.93 -16.15
C THR A 390 -3.12 -29.17 -14.72
N GLY A 391 -2.64 -28.13 -14.04
CA GLY A 391 -2.22 -28.15 -12.65
C GLY A 391 -2.03 -26.74 -12.10
N ILE A 392 -1.82 -26.65 -10.79
CA ILE A 392 -1.55 -25.39 -10.10
C ILE A 392 -0.22 -25.52 -9.34
N ILE A 393 0.62 -24.49 -9.37
CA ILE A 393 1.85 -24.40 -8.57
C ILE A 393 1.90 -23.06 -7.83
N SER A 394 2.37 -23.04 -6.58
CA SER A 394 2.50 -21.78 -5.85
C SER A 394 3.82 -21.08 -6.13
N LEU A 395 3.78 -19.75 -6.04
CA LEU A 395 4.91 -18.87 -6.31
C LEU A 395 5.31 -18.12 -5.04
N ASN A 396 6.56 -18.26 -4.61
CA ASN A 396 7.15 -17.36 -3.64
C ASN A 396 7.82 -16.21 -4.38
N LEU A 397 7.13 -15.10 -4.66
CA LEU A 397 7.69 -14.00 -5.47
C LEU A 397 8.87 -13.25 -4.81
N LYS A 398 9.29 -13.64 -3.60
CA LYS A 398 10.40 -13.03 -2.89
C LYS A 398 11.72 -13.23 -3.63
N ASN A 399 12.42 -12.13 -3.91
CA ASN A 399 13.65 -12.09 -4.71
C ASN A 399 13.48 -12.53 -6.18
N ALA A 400 12.24 -12.61 -6.69
CA ALA A 400 11.99 -12.77 -8.12
C ALA A 400 12.52 -11.56 -8.88
N ASN A 401 13.17 -11.81 -10.02
CA ASN A 401 13.41 -10.80 -11.02
C ASN A 401 12.21 -10.74 -11.96
N PHE A 402 11.61 -9.57 -12.08
CA PHE A 402 10.48 -9.36 -12.98
C PHE A 402 10.93 -8.82 -14.33
N SER A 403 10.32 -9.33 -15.38
CA SER A 403 10.53 -8.93 -16.76
C SER A 403 9.18 -8.78 -17.43
N VAL A 404 8.60 -7.58 -17.31
CA VAL A 404 7.25 -7.33 -17.81
C VAL A 404 7.29 -6.35 -18.97
N THR A 405 6.47 -6.59 -19.97
CA THR A 405 6.35 -5.77 -21.18
C THR A 405 5.45 -4.57 -20.92
N SER A 406 4.44 -4.72 -20.07
CA SER A 406 3.58 -3.63 -19.62
C SER A 406 4.42 -2.58 -18.91
N ARG A 407 4.71 -1.49 -19.64
CA ARG A 407 5.44 -0.34 -19.16
C ARG A 407 4.72 0.91 -19.59
N GLU A 408 4.36 1.73 -18.62
CA GLU A 408 3.72 3.01 -18.86
C GLU A 408 4.62 4.12 -18.32
N THR A 409 4.89 5.11 -19.15
CA THR A 409 5.65 6.30 -18.75
C THR A 409 4.73 7.49 -18.85
N VAL A 410 4.59 8.20 -17.73
CA VAL A 410 3.69 9.34 -17.64
C VAL A 410 4.41 10.51 -16.99
N ASN A 411 4.37 11.67 -17.63
CA ASN A 411 5.05 12.88 -17.17
C ASN A 411 4.12 13.64 -16.21
N HIS A 412 3.93 13.10 -15.01
CA HIS A 412 3.02 13.64 -14.00
C HIS A 412 3.66 13.79 -12.63
N THR A 413 2.98 14.48 -11.71
CA THR A 413 3.13 14.34 -10.25
C THR A 413 2.14 13.26 -9.73
N TYR A 414 2.35 12.62 -8.57
CA TYR A 414 1.43 11.57 -8.05
C TYR A 414 0.00 12.10 -7.87
N ALA A 415 -0.11 13.41 -7.64
CA ALA A 415 -1.36 14.16 -7.55
C ALA A 415 -2.05 14.42 -8.90
N GLU A 416 -1.33 14.39 -10.02
CA GLU A 416 -1.89 14.61 -11.37
C GLU A 416 -2.40 13.31 -12.01
N LEU A 417 -1.73 12.18 -11.72
CA LEU A 417 -2.15 10.83 -12.14
C LEU A 417 -3.49 10.42 -11.53
N ASN A 418 -3.67 10.65 -10.22
CA ASN A 418 -4.94 10.37 -9.54
C ASN A 418 -6.05 11.38 -9.88
N ALA A 419 -5.72 12.47 -10.58
CA ALA A 419 -6.65 13.54 -10.90
C ALA A 419 -7.06 13.60 -12.39
N GLY A 420 -6.54 12.72 -13.25
CA GLY A 420 -6.97 12.60 -14.65
C GLY A 420 -6.61 13.78 -15.56
N MET A 421 -5.61 14.60 -15.20
CA MET A 421 -5.23 15.79 -15.97
C MET A 421 -4.44 15.43 -17.24
N THR A 422 -4.78 16.02 -18.39
CA THR A 422 -4.02 15.86 -19.63
C THR A 422 -2.72 16.67 -19.62
N PRO A 423 -1.59 16.11 -20.09
CA PRO A 423 -0.27 16.74 -19.97
C PRO A 423 -0.11 18.01 -20.81
N VAL A 424 0.46 19.06 -20.21
CA VAL A 424 0.97 20.25 -20.93
C VAL A 424 2.48 20.09 -21.17
N PRO A 425 2.94 19.98 -22.44
CA PRO A 425 4.36 19.82 -22.74
C PRO A 425 5.21 20.99 -22.20
N GLY A 426 6.25 20.68 -21.41
CA GLY A 426 7.25 21.64 -20.94
C GLY A 426 7.05 22.22 -19.53
N MET A 427 5.95 21.87 -18.84
CA MET A 427 5.62 22.42 -17.51
C MET A 427 5.96 21.48 -16.34
N ASN A 428 6.10 20.17 -16.60
CA ASN A 428 6.26 19.16 -15.56
C ASN A 428 7.72 18.74 -15.32
N ASN A 429 8.20 19.03 -14.11
CA ASN A 429 9.52 18.62 -13.63
C ASN A 429 9.55 17.18 -13.10
N THR A 430 8.48 16.39 -13.22
CA THR A 430 8.41 15.02 -12.69
C THR A 430 7.91 14.04 -13.75
N ARG A 431 8.53 12.85 -13.79
CA ARG A 431 8.17 11.72 -14.67
C ARG A 431 8.04 10.45 -13.85
N TYR A 432 6.94 9.73 -14.01
CA TYR A 432 6.76 8.38 -13.52
C TYR A 432 6.97 7.37 -14.65
N THR A 433 7.58 6.24 -14.33
CA THR A 433 7.61 5.07 -15.21
C THR A 433 7.24 3.86 -14.37
N GLU A 434 6.15 3.22 -14.71
CA GLU A 434 5.64 2.03 -14.05
C GLU A 434 5.80 0.80 -14.94
N GLU A 435 6.18 -0.31 -14.32
CA GLU A 435 6.11 -1.66 -14.87
C GLU A 435 5.18 -2.47 -13.97
N TYR A 436 4.21 -3.18 -14.53
CA TYR A 436 3.23 -3.95 -13.74
C TYR A 436 2.88 -5.27 -14.40
N LEU A 437 2.60 -6.30 -13.60
CA LEU A 437 2.15 -7.62 -14.04
C LEU A 437 0.69 -7.82 -13.67
N GLN A 438 -0.19 -7.78 -14.67
CA GLN A 438 -1.63 -7.94 -14.50
C GLN A 438 -2.00 -9.35 -13.99
N ASP A 439 -3.04 -9.45 -13.16
CA ASP A 439 -3.64 -10.73 -12.77
C ASP A 439 -4.22 -11.46 -14.00
N GLY A 440 -4.12 -12.80 -14.02
CA GLY A 440 -4.61 -13.64 -15.11
C GLY A 440 -3.76 -13.63 -16.38
N ARG A 441 -2.68 -12.84 -16.42
CA ARG A 441 -1.74 -12.78 -17.54
C ARG A 441 -0.89 -14.05 -17.60
N THR A 442 -0.63 -14.53 -18.81
CA THR A 442 0.27 -15.66 -19.03
C THR A 442 1.71 -15.24 -18.80
N VAL A 443 2.42 -15.97 -17.94
CA VAL A 443 3.82 -15.73 -17.61
C VAL A 443 4.64 -17.01 -17.69
N TYR A 444 5.92 -16.83 -17.99
CA TYR A 444 6.98 -17.82 -17.87
C TYR A 444 7.68 -17.59 -16.53
N VAL A 445 7.74 -18.64 -15.73
CA VAL A 445 8.45 -18.62 -14.44
C VAL A 445 9.56 -19.65 -14.49
N MET A 446 10.79 -19.14 -14.38
CA MET A 446 11.99 -19.96 -14.30
C MET A 446 12.54 -19.86 -12.88
N GLY A 447 12.66 -21.00 -12.19
CA GLY A 447 13.04 -21.04 -10.78
C GLY A 447 13.24 -22.46 -10.27
N THR A 448 13.50 -22.59 -8.96
CA THR A 448 13.64 -23.92 -8.34
C THR A 448 12.32 -24.34 -7.72
N ALA A 449 11.71 -25.41 -8.24
CA ALA A 449 10.55 -26.05 -7.66
C ALA A 449 10.97 -26.88 -6.45
N THR A 450 10.38 -26.59 -5.29
CA THR A 450 10.68 -27.27 -4.03
C THR A 450 9.42 -27.86 -3.41
N PRO A 451 9.49 -29.03 -2.77
CA PRO A 451 8.35 -29.62 -2.08
C PRO A 451 7.95 -28.78 -0.86
N VAL A 452 6.67 -28.44 -0.80
CA VAL A 452 6.03 -27.79 0.34
C VAL A 452 5.58 -28.86 1.32
N ASN A 453 5.89 -28.67 2.61
CA ASN A 453 5.43 -29.57 3.65
C ASN A 453 3.88 -29.66 3.64
N PRO A 454 3.29 -30.84 3.41
CA PRO A 454 1.84 -31.02 3.35
C PRO A 454 1.12 -30.54 4.63
N LEU A 455 1.80 -30.59 5.79
CA LEU A 455 1.25 -30.13 7.07
C LEU A 455 1.04 -28.61 7.10
N ARG A 456 1.91 -27.84 6.43
CA ARG A 456 1.76 -26.38 6.32
C ARG A 456 0.54 -26.02 5.50
N ARG A 457 0.35 -26.68 4.35
CA ARG A 457 -0.84 -26.50 3.49
C ARG A 457 -2.13 -26.93 4.16
N PHE A 458 -2.08 -27.99 4.96
CA PHE A 458 -3.23 -28.39 5.77
C PHE A 458 -3.59 -27.31 6.80
N GLY A 459 -2.61 -26.64 7.42
CA GLY A 459 -2.85 -25.50 8.31
C GLY A 459 -3.52 -24.32 7.60
N GLU A 460 -3.07 -23.96 6.40
CA GLU A 460 -3.71 -22.93 5.55
C GLU A 460 -5.15 -23.30 5.20
N TYR A 461 -5.39 -24.55 4.78
CA TYR A 461 -6.74 -25.08 4.52
C TYR A 461 -7.65 -24.98 5.74
N LEU A 462 -7.17 -25.34 6.94
CA LEU A 462 -7.93 -25.18 8.17
C LEU A 462 -8.24 -23.71 8.47
N SER A 463 -7.35 -22.78 8.14
CA SER A 463 -7.60 -21.34 8.34
C SER A 463 -8.69 -20.80 7.41
N GLU A 464 -8.80 -21.31 6.18
CA GLU A 464 -9.85 -20.94 5.23
C GLU A 464 -11.20 -21.51 5.65
N VAL A 465 -11.23 -22.79 6.04
CA VAL A 465 -12.45 -23.41 6.58
C VAL A 465 -12.94 -22.64 7.80
N LYS A 466 -12.04 -22.15 8.67
CA LYS A 466 -12.42 -21.37 9.86
C LYS A 466 -13.00 -19.98 9.56
N LYS A 467 -12.74 -19.42 8.38
CA LYS A 467 -13.32 -18.12 7.96
C LYS A 467 -14.74 -18.27 7.42
N ASP A 468 -15.09 -19.45 6.92
CA ASP A 468 -16.39 -19.78 6.35
C ASP A 468 -17.31 -20.36 7.44
N LYS A 469 -18.18 -19.50 7.99
CA LYS A 469 -19.08 -19.86 9.09
C LYS A 469 -20.04 -20.98 8.70
N ASP A 470 -20.58 -20.96 7.50
CA ASP A 470 -21.56 -21.95 7.03
C ASP A 470 -20.92 -23.32 6.85
N ARG A 471 -19.65 -23.35 6.46
CA ARG A 471 -18.88 -24.58 6.31
C ARG A 471 -18.42 -25.15 7.66
N LEU A 472 -18.15 -24.29 8.64
CA LEU A 472 -17.91 -24.71 10.02
C LEU A 472 -19.16 -25.37 10.61
N LEU A 473 -20.33 -24.75 10.50
CA LEU A 473 -21.59 -25.24 11.10
C LEU A 473 -22.01 -26.66 10.66
N ARG A 474 -21.38 -27.24 9.62
CA ARG A 474 -21.56 -28.66 9.27
C ARG A 474 -20.97 -29.64 10.28
N PHE A 475 -20.10 -29.15 11.16
CA PHE A 475 -19.45 -29.92 12.22
C PHE A 475 -19.99 -29.60 13.62
N ASP A 476 -20.94 -28.67 13.71
CA ASP A 476 -21.74 -28.41 14.92
C ASP A 476 -22.73 -29.57 15.08
N LEU A 477 -22.46 -30.44 16.06
CA LEU A 477 -23.25 -31.66 16.30
C LEU A 477 -24.41 -31.40 17.25
N ASN A 478 -24.28 -30.40 18.12
CA ASN A 478 -25.24 -30.08 19.17
C ASN A 478 -26.22 -28.95 18.76
N GLY A 479 -25.94 -28.22 17.68
CA GLY A 479 -26.77 -27.18 17.09
C GLY A 479 -26.75 -25.85 17.84
N ASP A 480 -25.74 -25.59 18.67
CA ASP A 480 -25.65 -24.38 19.49
C ASP A 480 -25.03 -23.18 18.75
N GLY A 481 -24.57 -23.38 17.51
CA GLY A 481 -23.98 -22.37 16.66
C GLY A 481 -22.52 -22.03 17.00
N VAL A 482 -21.87 -22.79 17.89
CA VAL A 482 -20.49 -22.59 18.35
C VAL A 482 -19.73 -23.92 18.37
N ILE A 483 -18.67 -24.04 17.55
CA ILE A 483 -17.85 -25.25 17.56
C ILE A 483 -16.93 -25.30 18.77
N ASP A 484 -17.15 -26.30 19.62
CA ASP A 484 -16.32 -26.60 20.77
C ASP A 484 -15.11 -27.50 20.44
N GLU A 485 -14.24 -27.72 21.42
CA GLU A 485 -13.02 -28.52 21.23
C GLU A 485 -13.32 -29.99 20.86
N PRO A 486 -14.27 -30.70 21.50
CA PRO A 486 -14.71 -32.03 21.08
C PRO A 486 -15.19 -32.12 19.62
N GLU A 487 -16.06 -31.19 19.20
CA GLU A 487 -16.59 -31.14 17.83
C GLU A 487 -15.48 -30.84 16.82
N TRP A 488 -14.55 -29.94 17.19
CA TRP A 488 -13.37 -29.64 16.38
C TRP A 488 -12.46 -30.87 16.20
N GLN A 489 -12.20 -31.63 17.26
CA GLN A 489 -11.41 -32.86 17.18
C GLN A 489 -12.09 -33.93 16.32
N ALA A 490 -13.42 -34.02 16.35
CA ALA A 490 -14.20 -34.90 15.48
C ALA A 490 -14.21 -34.44 14.00
N ALA A 491 -14.07 -33.13 13.74
CA ALA A 491 -14.00 -32.56 12.40
C ALA A 491 -12.64 -32.79 11.70
N LEU A 492 -11.53 -32.76 12.46
CA LEU A 492 -10.17 -32.82 11.91
C LEU A 492 -9.90 -34.01 10.96
N PRO A 493 -10.29 -35.27 11.26
CA PRO A 493 -10.06 -36.41 10.36
C PRO A 493 -10.88 -36.34 9.06
N LYS A 494 -12.07 -35.69 9.09
CA LYS A 494 -12.90 -35.49 7.91
C LYS A 494 -12.30 -34.40 7.02
N LEU A 495 -11.91 -33.27 7.62
CA LEU A 495 -11.21 -32.18 6.93
C LEU A 495 -9.87 -32.62 6.34
N ARG A 496 -9.13 -33.50 7.04
CA ARG A 496 -7.88 -34.08 6.52
C ARG A 496 -8.12 -34.96 5.29
N ARG A 497 -9.18 -35.78 5.28
CA ARG A 497 -9.54 -36.58 4.10
C ARG A 497 -9.97 -35.73 2.92
N GLU A 498 -10.78 -34.69 3.16
CA GLU A 498 -11.19 -33.75 2.11
C GLU A 498 -9.98 -33.01 1.53
N PHE A 499 -9.08 -32.53 2.39
CA PHE A 499 -7.83 -31.91 1.98
C PHE A 499 -6.97 -32.86 1.13
N LEU A 500 -6.77 -34.10 1.58
CA LEU A 500 -5.98 -35.10 0.85
C LEU A 500 -6.63 -35.49 -0.49
N GLY A 501 -7.96 -35.57 -0.57
CA GLY A 501 -8.66 -35.80 -1.84
C GLY A 501 -8.40 -34.69 -2.85
N ARG A 502 -8.57 -33.43 -2.42
CA ARG A 502 -8.22 -32.25 -3.26
C ARG A 502 -6.74 -32.19 -3.62
N TYR A 503 -5.86 -32.61 -2.71
CA TYR A 503 -4.42 -32.63 -2.88
C TYR A 503 -3.99 -33.66 -3.94
N MET A 504 -4.65 -34.81 -4.01
CA MET A 504 -4.33 -35.89 -4.95
C MET A 504 -4.95 -35.65 -6.34
N ASP A 505 -6.15 -35.05 -6.42
CA ASP A 505 -6.82 -34.75 -7.71
C ASP A 505 -6.09 -33.68 -8.54
N LYS A 506 -5.41 -32.74 -7.89
CA LYS A 506 -4.69 -31.62 -8.56
C LYS A 506 -3.25 -31.94 -8.98
N GLY A 507 -2.75 -33.16 -8.76
CA GLY A 507 -1.43 -33.61 -9.22
C GLY A 507 -0.22 -33.09 -8.43
N GLN A 508 0.99 -33.51 -8.82
CA GLN A 508 2.25 -33.22 -8.09
C GLN A 508 2.55 -31.72 -7.92
N SER A 509 2.11 -30.85 -8.82
CA SER A 509 2.41 -29.41 -8.77
C SER A 509 1.84 -28.70 -7.55
N PHE A 510 0.72 -29.19 -6.99
CA PHE A 510 0.11 -28.59 -5.79
C PHE A 510 0.98 -28.82 -4.53
N SER A 511 1.88 -29.81 -4.59
CA SER A 511 2.89 -30.07 -3.56
C SER A 511 4.16 -29.24 -3.72
N LEU A 512 4.30 -28.46 -4.79
CA LEU A 512 5.51 -27.72 -5.13
C LEU A 512 5.32 -26.21 -5.00
N MET A 513 6.39 -25.51 -4.65
CA MET A 513 6.49 -24.06 -4.65
C MET A 513 7.74 -23.66 -5.42
N LEU A 514 7.58 -22.73 -6.35
CA LEU A 514 8.70 -22.10 -7.03
C LEU A 514 9.27 -20.99 -6.15
N ASP A 515 10.58 -21.06 -5.92
CA ASP A 515 11.31 -20.14 -5.05
C ASP A 515 12.71 -19.84 -5.61
N PHE A 516 13.33 -18.79 -5.08
CA PHE A 516 14.72 -18.45 -5.27
C PHE A 516 15.64 -19.34 -4.41
N ARG A 517 16.66 -19.95 -5.03
CA ARG A 517 17.71 -20.70 -4.33
C ARG A 517 19.08 -20.07 -4.60
N LYS A 518 19.96 -20.06 -3.60
CA LYS A 518 21.33 -19.55 -3.76
C LYS A 518 22.17 -20.41 -4.72
N ASP A 519 21.92 -21.72 -4.72
CA ASP A 519 22.63 -22.70 -5.56
C ASP A 519 22.34 -22.46 -7.06
N PHE A 520 21.11 -22.03 -7.37
CA PHE A 520 20.66 -21.64 -8.70
C PHE A 520 20.02 -20.24 -8.62
N PRO A 521 20.83 -19.16 -8.66
CA PRO A 521 20.38 -17.79 -8.38
C PRO A 521 19.58 -17.18 -9.54
N VAL A 522 18.79 -18.00 -10.24
CA VAL A 522 17.84 -17.59 -11.25
C VAL A 522 16.46 -17.81 -10.68
N PHE A 523 15.73 -16.71 -10.52
CA PHE A 523 14.31 -16.74 -10.32
C PHE A 523 13.71 -15.58 -11.12
N LEU A 524 13.11 -15.92 -12.26
CA LEU A 524 12.63 -14.98 -13.25
C LEU A 524 11.13 -15.19 -13.44
N VAL A 525 10.38 -14.09 -13.39
CA VAL A 525 8.97 -14.04 -13.77
C VAL A 525 8.87 -13.09 -14.97
N SER A 526 8.46 -13.61 -16.12
CA SER A 526 8.44 -12.85 -17.37
C SER A 526 7.13 -13.06 -18.13
N ASP A 527 6.58 -12.00 -18.72
CA ASP A 527 5.43 -12.09 -19.64
C ASP A 527 5.85 -12.36 -21.10
N GLN A 528 7.13 -12.62 -21.28
CA GLN A 528 7.77 -13.06 -22.52
C GLN A 528 8.61 -14.30 -22.20
N PRO A 529 8.84 -15.20 -23.17
CA PRO A 529 9.84 -16.25 -23.03
C PRO A 529 11.21 -15.66 -22.64
N GLU A 530 12.14 -16.51 -22.19
CA GLU A 530 13.54 -16.28 -21.72
C GLU A 530 14.43 -15.16 -22.34
N GLU A 531 13.94 -14.38 -23.30
CA GLU A 531 14.61 -13.34 -24.09
C GLU A 531 15.42 -12.32 -23.27
N LYS A 532 14.90 -11.81 -22.14
CA LYS A 532 15.60 -10.76 -21.36
C LYS A 532 16.84 -11.31 -20.65
N LEU A 533 16.80 -12.56 -20.19
CA LEU A 533 17.93 -13.22 -19.56
C LEU A 533 18.97 -13.59 -20.62
N LEU A 534 18.53 -14.17 -21.74
CA LEU A 534 19.40 -14.46 -22.88
C LEU A 534 20.06 -13.20 -23.44
N LYS A 535 19.33 -12.08 -23.60
CA LYS A 535 19.88 -10.81 -24.09
C LYS A 535 20.99 -10.24 -23.19
N LYS A 536 20.87 -10.40 -21.87
CA LYS A 536 21.94 -10.04 -20.91
C LYS A 536 23.16 -10.95 -21.04
N LEU A 537 22.95 -12.24 -21.31
CA LEU A 537 24.04 -13.21 -21.46
C LEU A 537 24.73 -13.14 -22.84
N LYS A 538 24.02 -12.68 -23.89
CA LYS A 538 24.50 -12.58 -25.28
C LYS A 538 25.87 -11.89 -25.40
N TRP A 539 26.09 -10.79 -24.68
CA TRP A 539 27.36 -10.05 -24.73
C TRP A 539 28.32 -10.38 -23.59
N LYS A 540 27.80 -10.79 -22.42
CA LYS A 540 28.62 -11.13 -21.26
C LYS A 540 29.51 -12.35 -21.52
N VAL A 541 28.95 -13.40 -22.11
CA VAL A 541 29.70 -14.63 -22.42
C VAL A 541 30.89 -14.35 -23.36
N PRO A 542 30.70 -13.80 -24.59
CA PRO A 542 31.82 -13.52 -25.47
C PRO A 542 32.77 -12.45 -24.92
N GLY A 543 32.26 -11.44 -24.19
CA GLY A 543 33.11 -10.42 -23.56
C GLY A 543 34.05 -11.01 -22.50
N THR A 544 33.54 -11.87 -21.61
CA THR A 544 34.38 -12.55 -20.61
C THR A 544 35.35 -13.55 -21.24
N PHE A 545 34.97 -14.20 -22.33
CA PHE A 545 35.86 -15.05 -23.12
C PHE A 545 37.04 -14.27 -23.70
N VAL A 546 36.76 -13.18 -24.43
CA VAL A 546 37.80 -12.34 -25.05
C VAL A 546 38.73 -11.76 -23.99
N LEU A 547 38.18 -11.25 -22.89
CA LEU A 547 38.99 -10.69 -21.80
C LEU A 547 39.87 -11.75 -21.15
N GLY A 548 39.30 -12.93 -20.84
CA GLY A 548 40.05 -14.07 -20.29
C GLY A 548 41.16 -14.56 -21.22
N PHE A 549 40.88 -14.60 -22.54
CA PHE A 549 41.84 -14.98 -23.56
C PHE A 549 42.99 -13.96 -23.69
N LEU A 550 42.71 -12.67 -23.70
CA LEU A 550 43.73 -11.61 -23.72
C LEU A 550 44.62 -11.64 -22.46
N THR A 551 44.03 -11.84 -21.28
CA THR A 551 44.81 -11.97 -20.04
C THR A 551 45.67 -13.22 -20.04
N PHE A 552 45.19 -14.32 -20.62
CA PHE A 552 45.95 -15.56 -20.77
C PHE A 552 47.16 -15.39 -21.70
N ILE A 553 46.99 -14.74 -22.85
CA ILE A 553 48.10 -14.39 -23.74
C ILE A 553 49.11 -13.48 -23.04
N GLY A 554 48.63 -12.42 -22.35
CA GLY A 554 49.49 -11.51 -21.60
C GLY A 554 50.29 -12.23 -20.50
N PHE A 555 49.66 -13.17 -19.79
CA PHE A 555 50.31 -14.01 -18.81
C PHE A 555 51.39 -14.92 -19.45
N LEU A 556 51.09 -15.56 -20.59
CA LEU A 556 52.06 -16.39 -21.31
C LEU A 556 53.27 -15.58 -21.80
N ILE A 557 53.05 -14.41 -22.41
CA ILE A 557 54.12 -13.52 -22.86
C ILE A 557 54.99 -13.11 -21.66
N PHE A 558 54.36 -12.74 -20.54
CA PHE A 558 55.07 -12.39 -19.31
C PHE A 558 55.92 -13.54 -18.79
N MET A 559 55.37 -14.76 -18.71
CA MET A 559 56.10 -15.95 -18.28
C MET A 559 57.28 -16.27 -19.20
N ILE A 560 57.09 -16.19 -20.53
CA ILE A 560 58.16 -16.43 -21.51
C ILE A 560 59.25 -15.36 -21.39
N SER A 561 58.88 -14.08 -21.25
CA SER A 561 59.85 -12.98 -21.13
C SER A 561 60.65 -13.00 -19.83
N THR A 562 60.07 -13.54 -18.75
CA THR A 562 60.69 -13.53 -17.41
C THR A 562 61.49 -14.81 -17.14
N PHE A 563 61.04 -15.95 -17.66
CA PHE A 563 61.60 -17.27 -17.34
C PHE A 563 62.06 -18.09 -18.57
N GLY A 564 61.76 -17.63 -19.78
CA GLY A 564 62.12 -18.30 -21.04
C GLY A 564 63.45 -17.84 -21.66
N GLY A 565 64.29 -17.16 -20.87
CA GLY A 565 65.64 -16.73 -21.24
C GLY A 565 66.71 -17.48 -20.45
#